data_AF-A0A932WQI6-F1
#
_entry.id   AF-A0A932WQI6-F1
#
_cell.length_a   1.000
_cell.length_b   1.000
_cell.length_c   1.000
_cell.angle_alpha   90.00
_cell.angle_beta   90.00
_cell.angle_gamma   90.00
#
_symmetry.space_group_name_H-M   'P 1'
#
loop_
_entity.id
_entity.type
_entity.pdbx_description
1 polymer ?
#
loop_
_entity_poly.entity_id
_entity_poly.type
_entity_poly.pdbx_seq_one_letter_code
_entity_poly.pdbx_strand_id
1 'polypeptide(L)'
;MLSGATIKQAGAADRKDKSDQAPSSKDDTFEPGRLHTVQIALSEKEFAAITPVAASRGGFFGFGRKPEPKEPAEVAREMHRNMFGMNLPWATGSVSIDGQTIDNVGVRYKGNGTIGDAARTVKKSFKIDLDHFGGTGRFHGRKTLNLHCGVADPSKCREALGYRLYRASGVPAPRTAFAEVWLDVPGKYDNSLLGLYIIVEQPDKQFLQAHFGSDKGLLMKPEGLRDFVDMGDDWKKYTTQLKPKRDATDEEAARMIAFARLASKADDEEFRREIDSYLEIDGYLRYLATTAFISNSDSFFALGHNYYAYLHPATGKLHFFPWDLDRSFANLPIFGSKQKQMDFSMTHPYSGSHRLTERLLEMPGMSERYQNLLKELAATVFARESVLRDVESLEAEIKAPFERDAQAAKVRKDGIAGFGPFVMLGQPPDLRTFVDRRTKSVAAQLAGTSQGHIPTGGFGPGAFKLVDFLSGPMLEDLDADRNERLSRAEWLAAPQRLFEASDKDDEGQVNLKGLTKGVNTLFPRPTEGEGGQPGPQGAFSAGGYMAAPIFKRADADKDGKVTLSELVAAAEALFDLADKQKMGELDEPAFYNLLTALFPPSNFGQPLRRPAGDKDAAEKKAD
;
A
#
# COMPACT_ATOMS: atom_id res chain seq x y z
N MET A 1 -20.41 39.19 -70.49
CA MET A 1 -21.17 40.00 -69.51
C MET A 1 -20.35 39.96 -68.22
N LEU A 2 -19.30 40.78 -68.06
CA LEU A 2 -19.31 42.18 -67.57
C LEU A 2 -20.18 42.29 -66.30
N SER A 3 -19.72 42.66 -65.10
CA SER A 3 -18.56 43.43 -64.60
C SER A 3 -18.44 43.12 -63.09
N GLY A 4 -17.40 43.36 -62.29
CA GLY A 4 -16.13 44.12 -62.34
C GLY A 4 -15.67 44.20 -60.86
N ALA A 5 -14.39 43.90 -60.56
CA ALA A 5 -13.39 44.83 -59.99
C ALA A 5 -13.70 45.28 -58.53
N THR A 6 -12.80 45.34 -57.53
CA THR A 6 -11.35 45.58 -57.46
C THR A 6 -10.88 45.27 -56.02
N ILE A 7 -9.63 44.86 -55.89
CA ILE A 7 -8.88 44.72 -54.63
C ILE A 7 -8.61 46.09 -53.99
N LYS A 8 -8.79 46.22 -52.66
CA LYS A 8 -8.09 47.24 -51.84
C LYS A 8 -7.46 46.56 -50.62
N GLN A 9 -6.14 46.55 -50.57
CA GLN A 9 -5.34 46.38 -49.37
C GLN A 9 -5.18 47.72 -48.67
N ALA A 10 -5.30 47.76 -47.34
CA ALA A 10 -4.40 48.46 -46.41
C ALA A 10 -4.94 48.40 -44.97
N GLY A 11 -4.05 48.10 -44.01
CA GLY A 11 -4.28 48.42 -42.60
C GLY A 11 -3.88 47.31 -41.63
N ALA A 12 -2.60 47.14 -41.37
CA ALA A 12 -2.11 46.45 -40.19
C ALA A 12 -2.48 47.25 -38.93
N ALA A 13 -3.08 46.58 -37.95
CA ALA A 13 -3.09 47.01 -36.56
C ALA A 13 -3.15 45.76 -35.66
N ASP A 14 -2.08 45.58 -34.90
CA ASP A 14 -1.94 44.64 -33.79
C ASP A 14 -3.20 44.54 -32.92
N ARG A 15 -3.78 43.34 -32.84
CA ARG A 15 -4.42 42.86 -31.61
C ARG A 15 -4.09 41.39 -31.44
N LYS A 16 -3.29 41.11 -30.40
CA LYS A 16 -3.15 39.79 -29.78
C LYS A 16 -4.54 39.28 -29.41
N ASP A 17 -5.05 38.31 -30.14
CA ASP A 17 -6.14 37.47 -29.64
C ASP A 17 -5.55 36.17 -29.07
N LYS A 18 -5.47 36.15 -27.74
CA LYS A 18 -5.54 34.93 -26.95
C LYS A 18 -7.03 34.61 -26.79
N SER A 19 -7.56 33.67 -27.54
CA SER A 19 -8.68 32.82 -27.10
C SER A 19 -9.07 31.85 -28.21
N ASP A 20 -9.59 30.70 -27.77
CA ASP A 20 -10.31 29.71 -28.56
C ASP A 20 -9.48 28.66 -29.33
N GLN A 21 -8.67 27.92 -28.60
CA GLN A 21 -8.60 26.48 -28.88
C GLN A 21 -9.85 25.83 -28.29
N ALA A 22 -10.79 25.44 -29.15
CA ALA A 22 -11.90 24.58 -28.79
C ALA A 22 -11.33 23.29 -28.12
N PRO A 23 -11.90 22.82 -26.99
CA PRO A 23 -11.42 21.61 -26.34
C PRO A 23 -11.58 20.43 -27.31
N SER A 24 -10.46 19.76 -27.59
CA SER A 24 -10.45 18.60 -28.48
C SER A 24 -11.37 17.53 -27.90
N SER A 25 -12.30 17.00 -28.71
CA SER A 25 -13.29 16.01 -28.31
C SER A 25 -12.71 14.59 -28.13
N LYS A 26 -11.39 14.45 -27.98
CA LYS A 26 -10.71 13.18 -27.79
C LYS A 26 -10.33 13.06 -26.31
N ASP A 27 -10.88 12.05 -25.64
CA ASP A 27 -10.49 11.71 -24.26
C ASP A 27 -9.03 11.24 -24.24
N ASP A 28 -8.12 12.16 -23.96
CA ASP A 28 -6.67 11.92 -23.89
C ASP A 28 -6.16 11.76 -22.44
N THR A 29 -7.05 11.73 -21.44
CA THR A 29 -6.69 11.76 -20.00
C THR A 29 -5.71 10.66 -19.60
N PHE A 30 -5.78 9.51 -20.27
CA PHE A 30 -4.93 8.36 -19.96
C PHE A 30 -4.07 7.92 -21.15
N GLU A 31 -3.80 8.83 -22.09
CA GLU A 31 -2.83 8.56 -23.14
C GLU A 31 -1.42 8.37 -22.53
N PRO A 32 -0.64 7.37 -22.98
CA PRO A 32 0.74 7.17 -22.51
C PRO A 32 1.58 8.44 -22.63
N GLY A 33 2.40 8.75 -21.63
CA GLY A 33 3.21 9.97 -21.58
C GLY A 33 2.45 11.24 -21.23
N ARG A 34 1.14 11.19 -20.97
CA ARG A 34 0.38 12.35 -20.53
C ARG A 34 0.78 12.75 -19.10
N LEU A 35 1.29 13.97 -18.96
CA LEU A 35 1.53 14.64 -17.69
C LEU A 35 0.55 15.82 -17.56
N HIS A 36 -0.41 15.68 -16.64
CA HIS A 36 -1.37 16.74 -16.34
C HIS A 36 -0.80 17.75 -15.33
N THR A 37 -1.26 18.99 -15.40
CA THR A 37 -1.08 19.95 -14.31
C THR A 37 -2.40 20.07 -13.55
N VAL A 38 -2.37 19.78 -12.24
CA VAL A 38 -3.54 19.86 -11.38
C VAL A 38 -3.29 20.88 -10.27
N GLN A 39 -4.13 21.89 -10.17
CA GLN A 39 -4.06 22.89 -9.09
C GLN A 39 -5.29 22.73 -8.21
N ILE A 40 -5.10 22.47 -6.93
CA ILE A 40 -6.17 22.37 -5.93
C ILE A 40 -6.16 23.65 -5.13
N ALA A 41 -7.29 24.38 -5.10
CA ALA A 41 -7.44 25.58 -4.30
C ALA A 41 -8.44 25.36 -3.17
N LEU A 42 -8.04 25.67 -1.94
CA LEU A 42 -8.86 25.59 -0.74
C LEU A 42 -8.69 26.86 0.08
N SER A 43 -9.77 27.34 0.72
CA SER A 43 -9.61 28.36 1.76
C SER A 43 -8.83 27.78 2.95
N GLU A 44 -8.21 28.63 3.78
CA GLU A 44 -7.50 28.18 4.99
C GLU A 44 -8.41 27.34 5.90
N LYS A 45 -9.68 27.76 6.05
CA LYS A 45 -10.70 27.06 6.82
C LYS A 45 -10.97 25.66 6.27
N GLU A 46 -11.17 25.56 4.96
CA GLU A 46 -11.44 24.28 4.28
C GLU A 46 -10.23 23.36 4.33
N PHE A 47 -9.01 23.90 4.15
CA PHE A 47 -7.78 23.15 4.29
C PHE A 47 -7.55 22.63 5.72
N ALA A 48 -7.85 23.43 6.74
CA ALA A 48 -7.79 22.99 8.13
C ALA A 48 -8.79 21.85 8.40
N ALA A 49 -9.99 21.95 7.81
CA ALA A 49 -11.07 20.98 8.00
C ALA A 49 -10.80 19.62 7.35
N ILE A 50 -10.07 19.53 6.23
CA ILE A 50 -9.75 18.22 5.60
C ILE A 50 -8.72 17.38 6.36
N THR A 51 -8.13 17.91 7.43
CA THR A 51 -7.12 17.20 8.21
C THR A 51 -7.66 15.86 8.71
N PRO A 52 -6.96 14.72 8.50
CA PRO A 52 -7.41 13.43 9.00
C PRO A 52 -7.55 13.41 10.52
N VAL A 53 -8.63 12.81 11.04
CA VAL A 53 -8.91 12.72 12.48
C VAL A 53 -9.09 11.26 12.89
N ALA A 54 -8.42 10.80 13.94
CA ALA A 54 -8.62 9.45 14.48
C ALA A 54 -10.01 9.32 15.14
N ALA A 55 -10.75 8.24 14.84
CA ALA A 55 -12.15 8.09 15.27
C ALA A 55 -12.33 7.59 16.72
N SER A 56 -11.30 7.04 17.40
CA SER A 56 -11.43 6.56 18.78
C SER A 56 -10.11 6.51 19.56
N ARG A 57 -10.23 6.60 20.90
CA ARG A 57 -9.15 6.37 21.89
C ARG A 57 -8.49 5.02 21.64
N GLY A 58 -7.24 5.01 21.18
CA GLY A 58 -6.48 3.79 20.92
C GLY A 58 -6.38 3.40 19.45
N GLY A 59 -6.55 4.35 18.52
CA GLY A 59 -6.26 4.14 17.10
C GLY A 59 -4.92 3.44 16.89
N PHE A 60 -4.89 2.49 15.97
CA PHE A 60 -3.68 1.83 15.52
C PHE A 60 -2.72 2.94 14.98
N PHE A 61 -1.46 2.93 15.44
CA PHE A 61 -0.41 3.91 15.08
C PHE A 61 -0.52 5.34 15.63
N GLY A 62 -0.91 5.51 16.90
CA GLY A 62 -0.31 6.58 17.72
C GLY A 62 -0.67 8.03 17.37
N PHE A 63 -1.82 8.27 16.73
CA PHE A 63 -2.35 9.63 16.64
C PHE A 63 -2.80 10.10 18.03
N GLY A 64 -1.99 10.95 18.63
CA GLY A 64 -2.30 11.65 19.87
C GLY A 64 -3.53 12.56 19.73
N ARG A 65 -4.11 12.93 20.88
CA ARG A 65 -5.30 13.77 21.02
C ARG A 65 -5.04 15.15 20.38
N LYS A 66 -6.01 15.79 19.70
CA LYS A 66 -6.11 17.26 19.72
C LYS A 66 -7.09 17.61 20.85
N PRO A 67 -6.84 18.66 21.67
CA PRO A 67 -7.84 19.11 22.64
C PRO A 67 -9.16 19.41 21.94
N GLU A 68 -10.26 19.07 22.59
CA GLU A 68 -11.61 19.37 22.10
C GLU A 68 -11.74 20.87 21.81
N PRO A 69 -12.33 21.25 20.66
CA PRO A 69 -12.68 22.64 20.41
C PRO A 69 -13.58 23.15 21.55
N LYS A 70 -13.28 24.34 22.07
CA LYS A 70 -14.12 25.03 23.07
C LYS A 70 -15.42 25.61 22.47
N GLU A 71 -15.65 25.45 21.18
CA GLU A 71 -16.78 26.01 20.46
C GLU A 71 -17.70 24.92 19.87
N PRO A 72 -19.01 25.21 19.71
CA PRO A 72 -19.98 24.23 19.24
C PRO A 72 -19.58 23.64 17.88
N ALA A 73 -19.83 22.34 17.71
CA ALA A 73 -19.54 21.64 16.46
C ALA A 73 -20.18 22.37 15.28
N GLU A 74 -19.34 22.83 14.37
CA GLU A 74 -19.71 23.22 13.01
C GLU A 74 -20.59 22.12 12.39
N VAL A 75 -21.50 22.48 11.47
CA VAL A 75 -22.39 21.55 10.76
C VAL A 75 -21.62 20.27 10.39
N ALA A 76 -22.15 19.10 10.79
CA ALA A 76 -21.48 17.83 10.61
C ALA A 76 -21.13 17.61 9.13
N ARG A 77 -19.84 17.70 8.80
CA ARG A 77 -19.32 17.49 7.43
C ARG A 77 -19.46 16.01 7.05
N GLU A 78 -19.79 15.77 5.78
CA GLU A 78 -19.67 14.42 5.24
C GLU A 78 -18.21 13.96 5.33
N MET A 79 -18.00 12.70 5.73
CA MET A 79 -16.66 12.14 5.88
C MET A 79 -16.62 10.66 5.50
N HIS A 80 -15.48 10.25 4.96
CA HIS A 80 -15.17 8.85 4.75
C HIS A 80 -14.38 8.30 5.94
N ARG A 81 -14.89 7.24 6.57
CA ARG A 81 -14.13 6.49 7.57
C ARG A 81 -13.38 5.34 6.89
N ASN A 82 -12.07 5.32 7.03
CA ASN A 82 -11.21 4.29 6.46
C ASN A 82 -11.12 3.05 7.38
N MET A 83 -10.45 1.99 6.91
CA MET A 83 -10.37 0.72 7.63
C MET A 83 -9.64 0.83 8.97
N PHE A 84 -8.61 1.69 9.04
CA PHE A 84 -7.84 1.94 10.25
C PHE A 84 -8.51 2.93 11.22
N GLY A 85 -9.77 3.32 10.95
CA GLY A 85 -10.54 4.18 11.84
C GLY A 85 -10.15 5.66 11.76
N MET A 86 -9.59 6.12 10.65
CA MET A 86 -9.41 7.55 10.38
C MET A 86 -10.62 8.12 9.64
N ASN A 87 -11.11 9.25 10.12
CA ASN A 87 -12.12 10.07 9.48
C ASN A 87 -11.42 11.01 8.49
N LEU A 88 -11.85 10.97 7.24
CA LEU A 88 -11.36 11.77 6.12
C LEU A 88 -12.52 12.66 5.62
N PRO A 89 -12.68 13.86 6.20
CA PRO A 89 -13.78 14.77 5.88
C PRO A 89 -13.62 15.39 4.49
N TRP A 90 -14.76 15.73 3.87
CA TRP A 90 -14.81 16.52 2.65
C TRP A 90 -14.71 18.02 2.94
N ALA A 91 -14.07 18.73 2.02
CA ALA A 91 -14.07 20.18 1.93
C ALA A 91 -14.55 20.66 0.58
N THR A 92 -15.01 21.91 0.54
CA THR A 92 -15.34 22.62 -0.68
C THR A 92 -14.11 23.39 -1.18
N GLY A 93 -13.83 23.26 -2.48
CA GLY A 93 -12.74 23.99 -3.13
C GLY A 93 -12.97 24.16 -4.62
N SER A 94 -11.89 24.48 -5.33
CA SER A 94 -11.83 24.40 -6.79
C SER A 94 -10.63 23.58 -7.24
N VAL A 95 -10.71 23.06 -8.46
CA VAL A 95 -9.59 22.36 -9.10
C VAL A 95 -9.41 22.88 -10.51
N SER A 96 -8.17 23.19 -10.90
CA SER A 96 -7.80 23.48 -12.29
C SER A 96 -6.99 22.31 -12.84
N ILE A 97 -7.40 21.78 -14.00
CA ILE A 97 -6.72 20.65 -14.66
C ILE A 97 -6.37 21.11 -16.07
N ASP A 98 -5.08 21.16 -16.38
CA ASP A 98 -4.55 21.68 -17.65
C ASP A 98 -5.13 23.07 -18.03
N GLY A 99 -5.38 23.91 -17.02
CA GLY A 99 -5.95 25.25 -17.18
C GLY A 99 -7.48 25.32 -17.18
N GLN A 100 -8.19 24.18 -17.17
CA GLN A 100 -9.63 24.15 -17.01
C GLN A 100 -10.01 24.13 -15.53
N THR A 101 -10.53 25.25 -15.02
CA THR A 101 -11.00 25.37 -13.65
C THR A 101 -12.44 24.89 -13.48
N ILE A 102 -12.67 24.12 -12.42
CA ILE A 102 -13.97 23.64 -11.96
C ILE A 102 -14.11 24.07 -10.49
N ASP A 103 -15.09 24.92 -10.22
CA ASP A 103 -15.41 25.40 -8.88
C ASP A 103 -16.40 24.50 -8.14
N ASN A 104 -16.52 24.70 -6.83
CA ASN A 104 -17.46 24.00 -5.96
C ASN A 104 -17.32 22.47 -5.98
N VAL A 105 -16.07 22.00 -5.99
CA VAL A 105 -15.74 20.57 -5.96
C VAL A 105 -15.56 20.07 -4.52
N GLY A 106 -15.85 18.80 -4.30
CA GLY A 106 -15.49 18.09 -3.07
C GLY A 106 -14.04 17.65 -3.10
N VAL A 107 -13.24 18.04 -2.11
CA VAL A 107 -11.85 17.62 -1.94
C VAL A 107 -11.70 16.92 -0.60
N ARG A 108 -11.07 15.73 -0.59
CA ARG A 108 -10.64 15.08 0.65
C ARG A 108 -9.36 14.31 0.47
N TYR A 109 -8.68 14.02 1.57
CA TYR A 109 -7.64 13.02 1.56
C TYR A 109 -8.20 11.59 1.38
N LYS A 110 -7.35 10.69 0.91
CA LYS A 110 -7.61 9.25 0.74
C LYS A 110 -6.44 8.45 1.31
N GLY A 111 -6.75 7.26 1.81
CA GLY A 111 -5.75 6.22 2.10
C GLY A 111 -6.15 5.38 3.30
N ASN A 112 -5.61 4.17 3.36
CA ASN A 112 -5.64 3.31 4.54
C ASN A 112 -4.28 3.42 5.25
N GLY A 113 -3.30 2.59 4.91
CA GLY A 113 -1.92 2.72 5.43
C GLY A 113 -1.20 3.95 4.89
N THR A 114 -1.41 4.25 3.60
CA THR A 114 -0.73 5.32 2.85
C THR A 114 -0.89 6.71 3.46
N ILE A 115 -2.04 7.02 4.07
CA ILE A 115 -2.24 8.31 4.75
C ILE A 115 -1.43 8.41 6.06
N GLY A 116 -1.18 7.27 6.72
CA GLY A 116 -0.23 7.15 7.82
C GLY A 116 1.22 7.30 7.35
N ASP A 117 1.57 6.70 6.21
CA ASP A 117 2.89 6.85 5.57
C ASP A 117 3.17 8.29 5.12
N ALA A 118 2.12 9.02 4.73
CA ALA A 118 2.16 10.44 4.38
C ALA A 118 1.85 11.38 5.56
N ALA A 119 1.76 10.90 6.80
CA ALA A 119 1.34 11.72 7.94
C ALA A 119 2.26 12.95 8.15
N ARG A 120 3.55 12.81 7.85
CA ARG A 120 4.61 13.82 8.06
C ARG A 120 4.92 14.70 6.85
N THR A 121 4.11 14.64 5.79
CA THR A 121 4.25 15.48 4.59
C THR A 121 2.92 16.13 4.24
N VAL A 122 2.95 17.30 3.61
CA VAL A 122 1.75 17.91 3.02
C VAL A 122 1.26 17.10 1.81
N LYS A 123 2.15 16.35 1.16
CA LYS A 123 1.90 15.51 -0.01
C LYS A 123 1.13 14.23 0.36
N LYS A 124 -0.19 14.29 0.34
CA LYS A 124 -1.11 13.18 0.64
C LYS A 124 -1.99 12.88 -0.57
N SER A 125 -2.43 11.63 -0.71
CA SER A 125 -3.36 11.27 -1.79
C SER A 125 -4.69 12.01 -1.65
N PHE A 126 -5.21 12.54 -2.75
CA PHE A 126 -6.50 13.23 -2.81
C PHE A 126 -7.53 12.40 -3.56
N LYS A 127 -8.78 12.54 -3.12
CA LYS A 127 -9.95 12.24 -3.95
C LYS A 127 -10.69 13.55 -4.17
N ILE A 128 -10.94 13.86 -5.45
CA ILE A 128 -11.69 15.04 -5.87
C ILE A 128 -12.97 14.58 -6.55
N ASP A 129 -14.10 15.09 -6.08
CA ASP A 129 -15.43 14.82 -6.60
C ASP A 129 -16.01 16.12 -7.19
N LEU A 130 -16.07 16.18 -8.52
CA LEU A 130 -16.29 17.39 -9.30
C LEU A 130 -17.74 17.88 -9.28
N ASP A 131 -18.67 17.05 -8.78
CA ASP A 131 -20.09 17.41 -8.60
C ASP A 131 -20.61 17.17 -7.18
N HIS A 132 -19.72 16.98 -6.21
CA HIS A 132 -20.06 16.59 -4.84
C HIS A 132 -21.16 17.45 -4.20
N PHE A 133 -21.11 18.77 -4.40
CA PHE A 133 -22.06 19.74 -3.85
C PHE A 133 -23.12 20.19 -4.86
N GLY A 134 -23.60 19.27 -5.70
CA GLY A 134 -24.69 19.51 -6.67
C GLY A 134 -24.25 20.19 -7.97
N GLY A 135 -22.95 20.18 -8.28
CA GLY A 135 -22.39 20.75 -9.51
C GLY A 135 -22.59 19.84 -10.74
N THR A 136 -22.10 20.27 -11.89
CA THR A 136 -22.04 19.46 -13.13
C THR A 136 -20.61 19.30 -13.64
N GLY A 137 -19.61 19.49 -12.76
CA GLY A 137 -18.19 19.50 -13.13
C GLY A 137 -17.77 18.16 -13.73
N ARG A 138 -17.10 18.20 -14.89
CA ARG A 138 -16.58 17.03 -15.57
C ARG A 138 -15.20 17.31 -16.15
N PHE A 139 -14.31 16.33 -16.06
CA PHE A 139 -13.04 16.33 -16.77
C PHE A 139 -13.01 15.16 -17.75
N HIS A 140 -13.08 15.46 -19.04
CA HIS A 140 -13.24 14.47 -20.13
C HIS A 140 -14.31 13.42 -19.81
N GLY A 141 -15.49 13.90 -19.37
CA GLY A 141 -16.63 13.07 -19.00
C GLY A 141 -16.59 12.50 -17.58
N ARG A 142 -15.45 12.54 -16.88
CA ARG A 142 -15.31 11.96 -15.53
C ARG A 142 -15.76 12.93 -14.46
N LYS A 143 -16.40 12.40 -13.42
CA LYS A 143 -16.83 13.17 -12.24
C LYS A 143 -15.86 13.08 -11.06
N THR A 144 -14.93 12.14 -11.07
CA THR A 144 -14.04 11.87 -9.94
C THR A 144 -12.60 11.76 -10.41
N LEU A 145 -11.69 12.37 -9.67
CA LEU A 145 -10.24 12.23 -9.85
C LEU A 145 -9.63 11.63 -8.60
N ASN A 146 -8.85 10.57 -8.76
CA ASN A 146 -8.04 10.00 -7.70
C ASN A 146 -6.59 10.37 -7.97
N LEU A 147 -5.98 11.14 -7.06
CA LEU A 147 -4.59 11.56 -7.12
C LEU A 147 -3.82 10.82 -6.05
N HIS A 148 -3.01 9.83 -6.45
CA HIS A 148 -2.22 9.02 -5.54
C HIS A 148 -0.81 9.59 -5.41
N CYS A 149 -0.37 9.88 -4.17
CA CYS A 149 0.91 10.55 -3.94
C CYS A 149 2.15 9.64 -4.08
N GLY A 150 1.96 8.32 -4.14
CA GLY A 150 3.02 7.32 -4.26
C GLY A 150 4.02 7.35 -3.11
N VAL A 151 3.62 7.73 -1.88
CA VAL A 151 4.53 7.84 -0.73
C VAL A 151 5.20 6.51 -0.37
N ALA A 152 4.51 5.40 -0.61
CA ALA A 152 5.04 4.05 -0.39
C ALA A 152 5.88 3.51 -1.55
N ASP A 153 5.96 4.24 -2.67
CA ASP A 153 6.62 3.81 -3.89
C ASP A 153 7.79 4.75 -4.23
N PRO A 154 9.04 4.36 -3.93
CA PRO A 154 10.22 5.14 -4.29
C PRO A 154 10.35 5.44 -5.79
N SER A 155 9.86 4.56 -6.66
CA SER A 155 9.93 4.71 -8.13
C SER A 155 8.82 5.61 -8.71
N LYS A 156 7.72 5.78 -7.96
CA LYS A 156 6.46 6.38 -8.44
C LYS A 156 5.83 5.67 -9.67
N CYS A 157 6.34 4.50 -10.06
CA CYS A 157 5.92 3.77 -11.25
C CYS A 157 5.16 2.47 -10.95
N ARG A 158 5.20 1.93 -9.72
CA ARG A 158 4.65 0.59 -9.39
C ARG A 158 3.17 0.48 -9.69
N GLU A 159 2.38 1.46 -9.27
CA GLU A 159 0.94 1.41 -9.48
C GLU A 159 0.57 1.49 -10.97
N ALA A 160 1.22 2.37 -11.73
CA ALA A 160 1.02 2.49 -13.18
C ALA A 160 1.44 1.21 -13.92
N LEU A 161 2.59 0.63 -13.56
CA LEU A 161 3.08 -0.64 -14.10
C LEU A 161 2.13 -1.79 -13.77
N GLY A 162 1.70 -1.90 -12.52
CA GLY A 162 0.78 -2.95 -12.06
C GLY A 162 -0.52 -2.94 -12.88
N TYR A 163 -1.17 -1.79 -13.00
CA TYR A 163 -2.41 -1.71 -13.79
C TYR A 163 -2.17 -2.00 -15.28
N ARG A 164 -1.03 -1.57 -15.86
CA ARG A 164 -0.65 -1.90 -17.24
C ARG A 164 -0.55 -3.42 -17.43
N LEU A 165 0.09 -4.14 -16.51
CA LEU A 165 0.27 -5.60 -16.57
C LEU A 165 -1.05 -6.36 -16.38
N TYR A 166 -1.96 -5.90 -15.51
CA TYR A 166 -3.32 -6.48 -15.41
C TYR A 166 -4.08 -6.37 -16.74
N ARG A 167 -4.10 -5.18 -17.34
CA ARG A 167 -4.77 -4.98 -18.65
C ARG A 167 -4.15 -5.84 -19.73
N ALA A 168 -2.82 -5.89 -19.80
CA ALA A 168 -2.10 -6.72 -20.76
C ALA A 168 -2.36 -8.23 -20.57
N SER A 169 -2.65 -8.65 -19.33
CA SER A 169 -3.01 -10.04 -19.01
C SER A 169 -4.48 -10.38 -19.28
N GLY A 170 -5.28 -9.41 -19.74
CA GLY A 170 -6.71 -9.58 -20.04
C GLY A 170 -7.64 -9.36 -18.86
N VAL A 171 -7.15 -8.78 -17.76
CA VAL A 171 -7.98 -8.42 -16.60
C VAL A 171 -8.42 -6.95 -16.74
N PRO A 172 -9.72 -6.64 -16.66
CA PRO A 172 -10.17 -5.26 -16.54
C PRO A 172 -9.43 -4.55 -15.42
N ALA A 173 -8.89 -3.36 -15.64
CA ALA A 173 -8.13 -2.65 -14.62
C ALA A 173 -8.08 -1.15 -14.93
N PRO A 174 -8.12 -0.28 -13.90
CA PRO A 174 -8.01 1.17 -14.05
C PRO A 174 -6.87 1.60 -14.97
N ARG A 175 -7.11 2.58 -15.84
CA ARG A 175 -6.03 3.31 -16.54
C ARG A 175 -5.35 4.30 -15.59
N THR A 176 -4.13 4.71 -15.96
CA THR A 176 -3.34 5.67 -15.19
C THR A 176 -2.70 6.73 -16.08
N ALA A 177 -2.51 7.92 -15.52
CA ALA A 177 -1.69 8.99 -16.05
C ALA A 177 -0.90 9.64 -14.91
N PHE A 178 -0.01 10.58 -15.22
CA PHE A 178 0.75 11.31 -14.21
C PHE A 178 0.25 12.75 -14.10
N ALA A 179 0.47 13.36 -12.93
CA ALA A 179 0.18 14.76 -12.71
C ALA A 179 1.22 15.45 -11.83
N GLU A 180 1.51 16.71 -12.13
CA GLU A 180 2.09 17.63 -11.15
C GLU A 180 0.95 18.33 -10.40
N VAL A 181 0.90 18.10 -9.09
CA VAL A 181 -0.15 18.65 -8.23
C VAL A 181 0.38 19.87 -7.49
N TRP A 182 -0.37 20.96 -7.58
CA TRP A 182 -0.15 22.21 -6.89
C TRP A 182 -1.27 22.43 -5.87
N LEU A 183 -0.93 23.04 -4.74
CA LEU A 183 -1.86 23.39 -3.68
C LEU A 183 -1.82 24.90 -3.45
N ASP A 184 -2.99 25.52 -3.55
CA ASP A 184 -3.20 26.92 -3.22
C ASP A 184 -4.09 27.04 -1.98
N VAL A 185 -3.51 27.55 -0.90
CA VAL A 185 -4.19 27.87 0.36
C VAL A 185 -3.68 29.25 0.78
N PRO A 186 -4.44 30.33 0.54
CA PRO A 186 -3.98 31.68 0.78
C PRO A 186 -3.38 31.87 2.18
N GLY A 187 -2.15 32.40 2.22
CA GLY A 187 -1.44 32.68 3.47
C GLY A 187 -0.79 31.45 4.14
N LYS A 188 -0.89 30.26 3.53
CA LYS A 188 -0.28 29.03 4.04
C LYS A 188 0.53 28.28 2.97
N TYR A 189 -0.05 28.09 1.80
CA TYR A 189 0.58 27.46 0.64
C TYR A 189 0.20 28.24 -0.60
N ASP A 190 0.91 29.32 -0.91
CA ASP A 190 0.57 30.16 -2.07
C ASP A 190 1.06 29.47 -3.35
N ASN A 191 0.13 28.83 -4.08
CA ASN A 191 0.39 27.99 -5.26
C ASN A 191 1.67 27.13 -5.15
N SER A 192 1.74 26.30 -4.10
CA SER A 192 2.91 25.47 -3.79
C SER A 192 2.85 24.13 -4.52
N LEU A 193 3.90 23.77 -5.25
CA LEU A 193 4.03 22.44 -5.85
C LEU A 193 4.06 21.38 -4.74
N LEU A 194 3.10 20.46 -4.73
CA LEU A 194 3.13 19.24 -3.91
C LEU A 194 4.00 18.16 -4.56
N GLY A 195 4.04 18.13 -5.90
CA GLY A 195 4.95 17.30 -6.68
C GLY A 195 4.23 16.28 -7.56
N LEU A 196 4.88 15.14 -7.85
CA LEU A 196 4.40 14.12 -8.78
C LEU A 196 3.36 13.19 -8.14
N TYR A 197 2.23 13.02 -8.82
CA TYR A 197 1.13 12.11 -8.45
C TYR A 197 0.76 11.21 -9.63
N ILE A 198 0.07 10.12 -9.30
CA ILE A 198 -0.56 9.22 -10.27
C ILE A 198 -2.06 9.51 -10.28
N ILE A 199 -2.61 9.84 -11.45
CA ILE A 199 -4.06 9.87 -11.66
C ILE A 199 -4.50 8.43 -11.93
N VAL A 200 -5.40 7.91 -11.10
CA VAL A 200 -5.96 6.55 -11.27
C VAL A 200 -7.43 6.65 -11.65
N GLU A 201 -7.80 5.99 -12.76
CA GLU A 201 -9.19 5.90 -13.23
C GLU A 201 -10.11 5.37 -12.12
N GLN A 202 -11.21 6.07 -11.87
CA GLN A 202 -12.21 5.63 -10.91
C GLN A 202 -13.05 4.49 -11.51
N PRO A 203 -13.16 3.32 -10.87
CA PRO A 203 -14.16 2.34 -11.22
C PRO A 203 -15.54 2.90 -10.90
N ASP A 204 -16.25 3.29 -11.95
CA ASP A 204 -17.61 3.82 -11.93
C ASP A 204 -18.37 3.33 -13.17
N LYS A 205 -19.50 3.95 -13.47
CA LYS A 205 -20.34 3.57 -14.61
C LYS A 205 -19.60 3.61 -15.96
N GLN A 206 -18.70 4.57 -16.18
CA GLN A 206 -17.96 4.66 -17.44
C GLN A 206 -16.94 3.54 -17.56
N PHE A 207 -16.21 3.26 -16.49
CA PHE A 207 -15.31 2.10 -16.42
C PHE A 207 -16.08 0.80 -16.70
N LEU A 208 -17.24 0.62 -16.03
CA LEU A 208 -18.04 -0.60 -16.21
C LEU A 208 -18.54 -0.75 -17.64
N GLN A 209 -19.05 0.32 -18.24
CA GLN A 209 -19.50 0.32 -19.63
C GLN A 209 -18.35 -0.01 -20.59
N ALA A 210 -17.17 0.57 -20.39
CA ALA A 210 -16.01 0.38 -21.26
C ALA A 210 -15.43 -1.03 -21.18
N HIS A 211 -15.41 -1.64 -20.00
CA HIS A 211 -14.74 -2.93 -19.77
C HIS A 211 -15.67 -4.14 -19.77
N PHE A 212 -16.96 -3.96 -19.47
CA PHE A 212 -17.93 -5.05 -19.35
C PHE A 212 -19.14 -4.88 -20.28
N GLY A 213 -19.22 -3.78 -21.04
CA GLY A 213 -20.34 -3.52 -21.94
C GLY A 213 -21.66 -3.14 -21.25
N SER A 214 -21.67 -3.07 -19.91
CA SER A 214 -22.84 -2.65 -19.12
C SER A 214 -22.40 -1.99 -17.82
N ASP A 215 -23.04 -0.88 -17.48
CA ASP A 215 -22.88 -0.16 -16.21
C ASP A 215 -23.95 -0.50 -15.16
N LYS A 216 -24.82 -1.48 -15.46
CA LYS A 216 -26.04 -1.76 -14.67
C LYS A 216 -25.86 -2.81 -13.58
N GLY A 217 -24.80 -3.60 -13.61
CA GLY A 217 -24.56 -4.64 -12.60
C GLY A 217 -24.21 -4.09 -11.23
N LEU A 218 -24.05 -5.00 -10.27
CA LEU A 218 -23.70 -4.65 -8.90
C LEU A 218 -22.17 -4.51 -8.76
N LEU A 219 -21.70 -3.27 -8.68
CA LEU A 219 -20.30 -2.98 -8.34
C LEU A 219 -20.11 -2.98 -6.82
N MET A 220 -19.11 -3.73 -6.36
CA MET A 220 -18.72 -3.88 -4.97
C MET A 220 -17.23 -3.57 -4.83
N LYS A 221 -16.86 -2.97 -3.69
CA LYS A 221 -15.44 -2.80 -3.32
C LYS A 221 -15.20 -3.47 -1.98
N PRO A 222 -15.06 -4.79 -1.95
CA PRO A 222 -15.01 -5.49 -0.68
C PRO A 222 -13.85 -5.03 0.20
N GLU A 223 -14.06 -5.12 1.51
CA GLU A 223 -13.09 -4.73 2.53
C GLU A 223 -13.03 -5.82 3.62
N GLY A 224 -11.86 -6.41 3.80
CA GLY A 224 -11.56 -7.45 4.80
C GLY A 224 -12.00 -8.84 4.36
N LEU A 225 -12.35 -9.00 3.08
CA LEU A 225 -12.95 -10.21 2.54
C LEU A 225 -11.93 -10.95 1.68
N ARG A 226 -11.36 -12.01 2.25
CA ARG A 226 -10.42 -12.94 1.60
C ARG A 226 -11.08 -14.19 1.03
N ASP A 227 -12.33 -14.45 1.40
CA ASP A 227 -13.09 -15.59 0.95
C ASP A 227 -14.58 -15.33 1.11
N PHE A 228 -15.42 -16.07 0.39
CA PHE A 228 -16.87 -15.89 0.43
C PHE A 228 -17.50 -16.91 1.39
N VAL A 229 -18.01 -16.41 2.51
CA VAL A 229 -18.56 -17.22 3.60
C VAL A 229 -20.07 -17.06 3.66
N ASP A 230 -20.80 -18.17 3.79
CA ASP A 230 -22.25 -18.14 4.05
C ASP A 230 -22.57 -17.53 5.42
N MET A 231 -23.22 -16.37 5.41
CA MET A 231 -23.70 -15.64 6.60
C MET A 231 -25.21 -15.82 6.83
N GLY A 232 -25.84 -16.77 6.13
CA GLY A 232 -27.29 -16.98 6.09
C GLY A 232 -27.97 -16.17 4.99
N ASP A 233 -29.30 -16.06 5.07
CA ASP A 233 -30.13 -15.50 3.99
C ASP A 233 -30.37 -13.98 4.10
N ASP A 234 -29.80 -13.32 5.11
CA ASP A 234 -29.92 -11.87 5.29
C ASP A 234 -28.79 -11.14 4.56
N TRP A 235 -29.11 -10.52 3.42
CA TRP A 235 -28.19 -9.73 2.62
C TRP A 235 -27.44 -8.66 3.42
N LYS A 236 -28.08 -8.05 4.44
CA LYS A 236 -27.46 -6.98 5.23
C LYS A 236 -26.16 -7.44 5.90
N LYS A 237 -26.06 -8.71 6.27
CA LYS A 237 -24.84 -9.30 6.85
C LYS A 237 -23.65 -9.24 5.90
N TYR A 238 -23.89 -9.40 4.60
CA TYR A 238 -22.86 -9.37 3.56
C TYR A 238 -22.45 -7.95 3.18
N THR A 239 -23.37 -6.98 3.22
CA THR A 239 -23.11 -5.59 2.80
C THR A 239 -21.93 -4.94 3.54
N THR A 240 -21.70 -5.32 4.79
CA THR A 240 -20.61 -4.79 5.61
C THR A 240 -19.25 -5.07 5.00
N GLN A 241 -19.04 -6.29 4.48
CA GLN A 241 -17.77 -6.71 3.87
C GLN A 241 -17.75 -6.46 2.37
N LEU A 242 -18.84 -6.71 1.64
CA LEU A 242 -18.88 -6.53 0.19
C LEU A 242 -18.88 -5.06 -0.25
N LYS A 243 -19.37 -4.15 0.60
CA LYS A 243 -19.44 -2.70 0.34
C LYS A 243 -19.96 -2.38 -1.09
N PRO A 244 -21.21 -2.78 -1.41
CA PRO A 244 -21.80 -2.46 -2.70
C PRO A 244 -21.89 -0.94 -2.90
N LYS A 245 -21.71 -0.46 -4.14
CA LYS A 245 -21.74 0.97 -4.50
C LYS A 245 -23.13 1.54 -4.68
N ARG A 246 -24.14 0.67 -4.61
CA ARG A 246 -25.57 0.98 -4.58
C ARG A 246 -26.29 -0.14 -3.84
N ASP A 247 -27.55 0.07 -3.52
CA ASP A 247 -28.38 -1.03 -3.05
C ASP A 247 -28.49 -2.13 -4.12
N ALA A 248 -28.39 -3.38 -3.66
CA ALA A 248 -28.60 -4.54 -4.51
C ALA A 248 -30.10 -4.76 -4.71
N THR A 249 -30.47 -5.24 -5.89
CA THR A 249 -31.80 -5.84 -6.10
C THR A 249 -31.92 -7.16 -5.34
N ASP A 250 -33.15 -7.65 -5.16
CA ASP A 250 -33.40 -8.93 -4.47
C ASP A 250 -32.73 -10.09 -5.22
N GLU A 251 -32.73 -10.06 -6.55
CA GLU A 251 -32.07 -11.06 -7.39
C GLU A 251 -30.54 -11.03 -7.23
N GLU A 252 -29.93 -9.84 -7.22
CA GLU A 252 -28.49 -9.68 -7.01
C GLU A 252 -28.08 -10.13 -5.60
N ALA A 253 -28.87 -9.76 -4.60
CA ALA A 253 -28.64 -10.18 -3.22
C ALA A 253 -28.72 -11.71 -3.07
N ALA A 254 -29.78 -12.33 -3.60
CA ALA A 254 -29.94 -13.78 -3.61
C ALA A 254 -28.79 -14.47 -4.36
N ARG A 255 -28.35 -13.91 -5.49
CA ARG A 255 -27.23 -14.43 -6.28
C ARG A 255 -25.92 -14.44 -5.48
N MET A 256 -25.62 -13.36 -4.77
CA MET A 256 -24.42 -13.26 -3.94
C MET A 256 -24.45 -14.19 -2.73
N ILE A 257 -25.61 -14.35 -2.09
CA ILE A 257 -25.81 -15.30 -0.99
C ILE A 257 -25.59 -16.73 -1.48
N ALA A 258 -26.18 -17.09 -2.62
CA ALA A 258 -26.01 -18.41 -3.23
C ALA A 258 -24.55 -18.68 -3.62
N PHE A 259 -23.84 -17.70 -4.18
CA PHE A 259 -22.42 -17.81 -4.46
C PHE A 259 -21.58 -18.06 -3.20
N ALA A 260 -21.83 -17.30 -2.12
CA ALA A 260 -21.11 -17.48 -0.86
C ALA A 260 -21.37 -18.86 -0.23
N ARG A 261 -22.60 -19.38 -0.35
CA ARG A 261 -22.95 -20.73 0.06
C ARG A 261 -22.25 -21.80 -0.78
N LEU A 262 -22.22 -21.63 -2.10
CA LEU A 262 -21.52 -22.54 -3.00
C LEU A 262 -20.02 -22.59 -2.67
N ALA A 263 -19.39 -21.42 -2.49
CA ALA A 263 -17.97 -21.32 -2.18
C ALA A 263 -17.63 -21.97 -0.82
N SER A 264 -18.42 -21.71 0.22
CA SER A 264 -18.09 -22.11 1.59
C SER A 264 -18.66 -23.45 2.06
N LYS A 265 -19.84 -23.87 1.58
CA LYS A 265 -20.59 -25.01 2.15
C LYS A 265 -20.86 -26.16 1.20
N ALA A 266 -20.97 -25.90 -0.11
CA ALA A 266 -21.21 -26.97 -1.07
C ALA A 266 -20.09 -28.01 -1.04
N ASP A 267 -20.44 -29.26 -1.30
CA ASP A 267 -19.44 -30.30 -1.55
C ASP A 267 -18.72 -30.05 -2.88
N ASP A 268 -17.63 -30.79 -3.12
CA ASP A 268 -16.79 -30.56 -4.30
C ASP A 268 -17.45 -30.95 -5.61
N GLU A 269 -18.44 -31.84 -5.60
CA GLU A 269 -19.17 -32.22 -6.81
C GLU A 269 -20.15 -31.11 -7.21
N GLU A 270 -20.94 -30.61 -6.26
CA GLU A 270 -21.83 -29.48 -6.44
C GLU A 270 -21.07 -28.22 -6.87
N PHE A 271 -19.97 -27.90 -6.18
CA PHE A 271 -19.13 -26.76 -6.54
C PHE A 271 -18.62 -26.85 -7.98
N ARG A 272 -18.05 -28.00 -8.36
CA ARG A 272 -17.55 -28.24 -9.72
C ARG A 272 -18.64 -28.07 -10.78
N ARG A 273 -19.86 -28.52 -10.48
CA ARG A 273 -20.98 -28.44 -11.40
C ARG A 273 -21.48 -27.01 -11.59
N GLU A 274 -21.45 -26.19 -10.55
CA GLU A 274 -22.21 -24.92 -10.53
C GLU A 274 -21.34 -23.66 -10.62
N ILE A 275 -20.06 -23.72 -10.24
CA ILE A 275 -19.22 -22.53 -10.08
C ILE A 275 -19.10 -21.68 -11.36
N ASP A 276 -19.09 -22.30 -12.54
CA ASP A 276 -19.01 -21.56 -13.81
C ASP A 276 -20.20 -20.62 -14.02
N SER A 277 -21.37 -20.94 -13.45
CA SER A 277 -22.53 -20.05 -13.54
C SER A 277 -22.36 -18.79 -12.68
N TYR A 278 -21.53 -18.82 -11.63
CA TYR A 278 -21.38 -17.72 -10.68
C TYR A 278 -20.13 -16.87 -10.88
N LEU A 279 -19.06 -17.45 -11.42
CA LEU A 279 -17.75 -16.81 -11.51
C LEU A 279 -17.29 -16.76 -12.95
N GLU A 280 -16.74 -15.62 -13.38
CA GLU A 280 -15.97 -15.59 -14.62
C GLU A 280 -14.59 -16.19 -14.39
N ILE A 281 -14.49 -17.52 -14.54
CA ILE A 281 -13.33 -18.33 -14.17
C ILE A 281 -12.07 -17.84 -14.88
N ASP A 282 -12.13 -17.53 -16.17
CA ASP A 282 -10.94 -17.15 -16.95
C ASP A 282 -10.38 -15.81 -16.48
N GLY A 283 -11.28 -14.85 -16.26
CA GLY A 283 -10.93 -13.56 -15.67
C GLY A 283 -10.34 -13.71 -14.26
N TYR A 284 -10.91 -14.60 -13.44
CA TYR A 284 -10.40 -14.88 -12.10
C TYR A 284 -9.02 -15.53 -12.09
N LEU A 285 -8.76 -16.51 -12.96
CA LEU A 285 -7.44 -17.13 -13.09
C LEU A 285 -6.39 -16.14 -13.58
N ARG A 286 -6.74 -15.24 -14.52
CA ARG A 286 -5.86 -14.15 -14.96
C ARG A 286 -5.60 -13.15 -13.84
N TYR A 287 -6.61 -12.84 -13.03
CA TYR A 287 -6.46 -12.00 -11.84
C TYR A 287 -5.52 -12.62 -10.80
N LEU A 288 -5.69 -13.92 -10.49
CA LEU A 288 -4.79 -14.68 -9.62
C LEU A 288 -3.36 -14.68 -10.17
N ALA A 289 -3.17 -15.08 -11.44
CA ALA A 289 -1.87 -15.15 -12.08
C ALA A 289 -1.15 -13.80 -12.02
N THR A 290 -1.81 -12.72 -12.44
CA THR A 290 -1.21 -11.38 -12.45
C THR A 290 -0.86 -10.94 -11.03
N THR A 291 -1.74 -11.18 -10.05
CA THR A 291 -1.46 -10.87 -8.63
C THR A 291 -0.21 -11.59 -8.13
N ALA A 292 -0.06 -12.86 -8.50
CA ALA A 292 1.11 -13.66 -8.16
C ALA A 292 2.36 -13.12 -8.86
N PHE A 293 2.32 -12.86 -10.18
CA PHE A 293 3.48 -12.34 -10.93
C PHE A 293 4.02 -11.05 -10.33
N ILE A 294 3.14 -10.08 -10.02
CA ILE A 294 3.57 -8.79 -9.45
C ILE A 294 3.82 -8.86 -7.94
N SER A 295 3.69 -10.03 -7.29
CA SER A 295 3.87 -10.20 -5.85
C SER A 295 3.10 -9.15 -5.03
N ASN A 296 1.77 -9.13 -5.19
CA ASN A 296 0.91 -8.20 -4.45
C ASN A 296 0.13 -8.88 -3.32
N SER A 297 0.63 -8.76 -2.10
CA SER A 297 -0.06 -9.19 -0.87
C SER A 297 -1.03 -8.16 -0.30
N ASP A 298 -1.08 -6.93 -0.84
CA ASP A 298 -2.14 -5.97 -0.51
C ASP A 298 -3.33 -6.18 -1.46
N SER A 299 -3.89 -7.38 -1.43
CA SER A 299 -4.89 -7.84 -2.40
C SER A 299 -5.94 -8.73 -1.74
N PHE A 300 -6.91 -9.17 -2.56
CA PHE A 300 -7.90 -10.17 -2.21
C PHE A 300 -7.29 -11.41 -1.52
N PHE A 301 -6.15 -11.90 -2.04
CA PHE A 301 -5.56 -13.17 -1.63
C PHE A 301 -4.97 -13.12 -0.20
N ALA A 302 -4.47 -11.97 0.24
CA ALA A 302 -3.75 -11.84 1.50
C ALA A 302 -4.43 -10.92 2.52
N LEU A 303 -4.66 -9.64 2.24
CA LEU A 303 -5.36 -8.76 3.20
C LEU A 303 -6.88 -8.71 3.00
N GLY A 304 -7.40 -9.17 1.86
CA GLY A 304 -8.84 -9.12 1.56
C GLY A 304 -9.33 -7.72 1.20
N HIS A 305 -8.44 -6.88 0.67
CA HIS A 305 -8.70 -5.50 0.25
C HIS A 305 -8.21 -5.26 -1.17
N ASN A 306 -8.38 -4.02 -1.65
CA ASN A 306 -7.72 -3.55 -2.88
C ASN A 306 -8.12 -4.33 -4.13
N TYR A 307 -9.41 -4.66 -4.19
CA TYR A 307 -10.07 -5.17 -5.39
C TYR A 307 -11.51 -4.67 -5.47
N TYR A 308 -12.07 -4.79 -6.65
CA TYR A 308 -13.50 -4.68 -6.89
C TYR A 308 -14.03 -6.02 -7.37
N ALA A 309 -15.30 -6.26 -7.04
CA ALA A 309 -16.09 -7.34 -7.58
C ALA A 309 -17.28 -6.73 -8.34
N TYR A 310 -17.52 -7.20 -9.57
CA TYR A 310 -18.65 -6.76 -10.38
C TYR A 310 -19.52 -7.95 -10.74
N LEU A 311 -20.77 -7.95 -10.28
CA LEU A 311 -21.77 -8.93 -10.71
C LEU A 311 -22.39 -8.46 -12.01
N HIS A 312 -22.04 -9.14 -13.11
CA HIS A 312 -22.47 -8.74 -14.44
C HIS A 312 -23.98 -9.04 -14.64
N PRO A 313 -24.79 -8.06 -15.09
CA PRO A 313 -26.25 -8.17 -15.02
C PRO A 313 -26.84 -9.17 -16.02
N ALA A 314 -26.19 -9.39 -17.16
CA ALA A 314 -26.72 -10.30 -18.18
C ALA A 314 -26.27 -11.76 -17.99
N THR A 315 -25.12 -11.98 -17.36
CA THR A 315 -24.52 -13.33 -17.21
C THR A 315 -24.67 -13.87 -15.80
N GLY A 316 -24.89 -13.00 -14.80
CA GLY A 316 -24.92 -13.38 -13.38
C GLY A 316 -23.56 -13.86 -12.86
N LYS A 317 -22.48 -13.60 -13.60
CA LYS A 317 -21.11 -13.97 -13.22
C LYS A 317 -20.40 -12.82 -12.50
N LEU A 318 -19.59 -13.16 -11.50
CA LEU A 318 -18.70 -12.25 -10.79
C LEU A 318 -17.38 -12.07 -11.54
N HIS A 319 -16.97 -10.82 -11.68
CA HIS A 319 -15.67 -10.42 -12.21
C HIS A 319 -14.85 -9.72 -11.15
N PHE A 320 -13.55 -10.03 -11.08
CA PHE A 320 -12.60 -9.44 -10.13
C PHE A 320 -11.61 -8.55 -10.87
N PHE A 321 -11.27 -7.41 -10.27
CA PHE A 321 -10.23 -6.53 -10.79
C PHE A 321 -9.52 -5.73 -9.70
N PRO A 322 -8.25 -5.35 -9.92
CA PRO A 322 -7.41 -4.73 -8.89
C PRO A 322 -7.80 -3.29 -8.57
N TRP A 323 -7.37 -2.84 -7.40
CA TRP A 323 -7.37 -1.46 -6.96
C TRP A 323 -6.16 -1.20 -6.03
N ASP A 324 -5.68 0.04 -5.89
CA ASP A 324 -4.55 0.42 -5.00
C ASP A 324 -3.34 -0.52 -5.16
N LEU A 325 -2.56 -0.34 -6.23
CA LEU A 325 -1.40 -1.19 -6.52
C LEU A 325 -0.06 -0.58 -6.06
N ASP A 326 -0.08 0.44 -5.20
CA ASP A 326 1.14 1.06 -4.66
C ASP A 326 1.98 0.09 -3.81
N ARG A 327 1.35 -0.93 -3.23
CA ARG A 327 1.98 -1.99 -2.41
C ARG A 327 2.34 -3.28 -3.16
N SER A 328 2.32 -3.26 -4.49
CA SER A 328 2.79 -4.37 -5.34
C SER A 328 4.32 -4.38 -5.52
N PHE A 329 4.85 -5.41 -6.18
CA PHE A 329 6.28 -5.61 -6.47
C PHE A 329 7.13 -5.75 -5.20
N ALA A 330 6.73 -6.66 -4.31
CA ALA A 330 7.40 -6.93 -3.03
C ALA A 330 7.48 -5.70 -2.10
N ASN A 331 6.39 -4.92 -2.04
CA ASN A 331 6.31 -3.66 -1.28
C ASN A 331 5.39 -3.74 -0.05
N LEU A 332 5.22 -4.93 0.53
CA LEU A 332 4.43 -5.11 1.75
C LEU A 332 5.16 -5.97 2.81
N PRO A 333 6.09 -5.37 3.59
CA PRO A 333 6.98 -6.10 4.51
C PRO A 333 6.30 -6.96 5.59
N ILE A 334 5.00 -6.74 5.85
CA ILE A 334 4.21 -7.57 6.78
C ILE A 334 3.98 -9.02 6.28
N PHE A 335 4.36 -9.33 5.05
CA PHE A 335 4.33 -10.68 4.48
C PHE A 335 5.72 -11.26 4.20
N GLY A 336 6.75 -10.75 4.88
CA GLY A 336 8.12 -11.25 4.82
C GLY A 336 9.09 -10.28 4.16
N SER A 337 10.36 -10.69 4.08
CA SER A 337 11.41 -9.91 3.42
C SER A 337 11.14 -9.72 1.93
N LYS A 338 11.86 -8.77 1.31
CA LYS A 338 11.71 -8.49 -0.11
C LYS A 338 12.05 -9.72 -0.98
N GLN A 339 13.06 -10.49 -0.58
CA GLN A 339 13.51 -11.70 -1.25
C GLN A 339 12.43 -12.79 -1.19
N LYS A 340 11.85 -13.04 -0.01
CA LYS A 340 10.72 -13.96 0.16
C LYS A 340 9.51 -13.53 -0.67
N GLN A 341 9.20 -12.23 -0.67
CA GLN A 341 8.13 -11.67 -1.50
C GLN A 341 8.41 -11.85 -3.00
N MET A 342 9.63 -11.62 -3.47
CA MET A 342 10.03 -11.88 -4.86
C MET A 342 9.97 -13.37 -5.24
N ASP A 343 10.04 -14.27 -4.26
CA ASP A 343 9.91 -15.72 -4.47
C ASP A 343 8.49 -16.27 -4.24
N PHE A 344 7.46 -15.42 -4.05
CA PHE A 344 6.12 -15.90 -3.75
C PHE A 344 5.61 -16.98 -4.73
N SER A 345 4.91 -17.98 -4.19
CA SER A 345 4.35 -19.09 -4.95
C SER A 345 3.36 -18.58 -6.01
N MET A 346 3.46 -19.11 -7.23
CA MET A 346 2.56 -18.79 -8.34
C MET A 346 1.19 -19.46 -8.21
N THR A 347 1.09 -20.55 -7.45
CA THR A 347 -0.15 -21.31 -7.22
C THR A 347 -0.74 -21.07 -5.84
N HIS A 348 0.05 -20.58 -4.89
CA HIS A 348 -0.40 -20.28 -3.52
C HIS A 348 0.16 -18.93 -3.01
N PRO A 349 -0.16 -17.79 -3.66
CA PRO A 349 0.38 -16.47 -3.30
C PRO A 349 -0.29 -15.84 -2.06
N TYR A 350 -0.75 -16.65 -1.10
CA TYR A 350 -1.51 -16.21 0.07
C TYR A 350 -1.15 -16.97 1.34
N SER A 351 -1.33 -16.33 2.49
CA SER A 351 -1.11 -16.97 3.78
C SER A 351 -2.31 -17.81 4.23
N GLY A 352 -2.07 -19.00 4.77
CA GLY A 352 -3.14 -19.90 5.20
C GLY A 352 -3.97 -20.43 4.03
N SER A 353 -5.27 -20.59 4.24
CA SER A 353 -6.21 -21.13 3.27
C SER A 353 -6.90 -20.04 2.46
N HIS A 354 -7.21 -20.34 1.20
CA HIS A 354 -8.10 -19.54 0.37
C HIS A 354 -9.04 -20.47 -0.42
N ARG A 355 -10.18 -20.81 0.19
CA ARG A 355 -11.04 -21.94 -0.20
C ARG A 355 -11.54 -21.82 -1.64
N LEU A 356 -12.02 -20.65 -2.07
CA LEU A 356 -12.48 -20.47 -3.45
C LEU A 356 -11.38 -20.82 -4.47
N THR A 357 -10.17 -20.30 -4.28
CA THR A 357 -9.02 -20.53 -5.17
C THR A 357 -8.56 -21.98 -5.13
N GLU A 358 -8.40 -22.54 -3.93
CA GLU A 358 -7.96 -23.92 -3.74
C GLU A 358 -8.91 -24.89 -4.44
N ARG A 359 -10.21 -24.77 -4.18
CA ARG A 359 -11.23 -25.62 -4.80
C ARG A 359 -11.28 -25.47 -6.31
N LEU A 360 -11.11 -24.25 -6.84
CA LEU A 360 -11.02 -24.02 -8.28
C LEU A 360 -9.81 -24.76 -8.88
N LEU A 361 -8.62 -24.58 -8.32
CA LEU A 361 -7.39 -25.19 -8.85
C LEU A 361 -7.40 -26.72 -8.73
N GLU A 362 -8.06 -27.27 -7.70
CA GLU A 362 -8.25 -28.71 -7.50
C GLU A 362 -9.29 -29.34 -8.45
N MET A 363 -10.07 -28.54 -9.19
CA MET A 363 -10.99 -29.09 -10.19
C MET A 363 -10.23 -29.86 -11.29
N PRO A 364 -10.76 -30.99 -11.79
CA PRO A 364 -10.15 -31.75 -12.87
C PRO A 364 -9.77 -30.85 -14.07
N GLY A 365 -8.49 -30.88 -14.46
CA GLY A 365 -7.94 -30.10 -15.56
C GLY A 365 -7.64 -28.62 -15.25
N MET A 366 -8.10 -28.07 -14.12
CA MET A 366 -7.94 -26.64 -13.83
C MET A 366 -6.51 -26.26 -13.45
N SER A 367 -5.83 -27.09 -12.66
CA SER A 367 -4.41 -26.91 -12.37
C SER A 367 -3.56 -26.88 -13.64
N GLU A 368 -3.81 -27.77 -14.60
CA GLU A 368 -3.11 -27.79 -15.89
C GLU A 368 -3.42 -26.53 -16.71
N ARG A 369 -4.69 -26.15 -16.77
CA ARG A 369 -5.13 -24.91 -17.43
C ARG A 369 -4.44 -23.68 -16.84
N TYR A 370 -4.34 -23.59 -15.52
CA TYR A 370 -3.67 -22.49 -14.84
C TYR A 370 -2.17 -22.50 -15.09
N GLN A 371 -1.51 -23.67 -15.07
CA GLN A 371 -0.09 -23.79 -15.41
C GLN A 371 0.20 -23.34 -16.86
N ASN A 372 -0.69 -23.67 -17.81
CA ASN A 372 -0.56 -23.21 -19.19
C ASN A 372 -0.73 -21.69 -19.30
N LEU A 373 -1.69 -21.11 -18.58
CA LEU A 373 -1.84 -19.65 -18.49
C LEU A 373 -0.58 -18.99 -17.90
N LEU A 374 0.01 -19.55 -16.85
CA LEU A 374 1.24 -19.01 -16.27
C LEU A 374 2.41 -19.05 -17.27
N LYS A 375 2.55 -20.13 -18.04
CA LYS A 375 3.57 -20.23 -19.10
C LYS A 375 3.34 -19.21 -20.22
N GLU A 376 2.10 -19.03 -20.67
CA GLU A 376 1.72 -18.02 -21.66
C GLU A 376 2.11 -16.62 -21.17
N LEU A 377 1.67 -16.26 -19.96
CA LEU A 377 1.92 -14.95 -19.37
C LEU A 377 3.42 -14.71 -19.13
N ALA A 378 4.17 -15.70 -18.64
CA ALA A 378 5.63 -15.62 -18.46
C ALA A 378 6.38 -15.42 -19.78
N ALA A 379 5.90 -16.01 -20.87
CA ALA A 379 6.51 -15.88 -22.20
C ALA A 379 6.11 -14.59 -22.94
N THR A 380 5.06 -13.90 -22.49
CA THR A 380 4.48 -12.72 -23.16
C THR A 380 4.54 -11.50 -22.26
N VAL A 381 3.46 -11.22 -21.52
CA VAL A 381 3.25 -10.02 -20.70
C VAL A 381 4.35 -9.86 -19.64
N PHE A 382 4.76 -10.96 -19.02
CA PHE A 382 5.77 -11.01 -17.96
C PHE A 382 7.13 -11.51 -18.43
N ALA A 383 7.37 -11.55 -19.75
CA ALA A 383 8.71 -11.77 -20.26
C ALA A 383 9.62 -10.64 -19.74
N ARG A 384 10.80 -10.99 -19.22
CA ARG A 384 11.75 -10.06 -18.59
C ARG A 384 11.91 -8.76 -19.37
N GLU A 385 12.26 -8.88 -20.65
CA GLU A 385 12.51 -7.73 -21.53
C GLU A 385 11.24 -6.90 -21.78
N SER A 386 10.06 -7.51 -21.74
CA SER A 386 8.79 -6.79 -21.87
C SER A 386 8.56 -5.91 -20.65
N VAL A 387 8.70 -6.46 -19.45
CA VAL A 387 8.49 -5.71 -18.20
C VAL A 387 9.56 -4.63 -18.02
N LEU A 388 10.81 -4.91 -18.36
CA LEU A 388 11.88 -3.89 -18.31
C LEU A 388 11.62 -2.73 -19.27
N ARG A 389 11.13 -3.00 -20.49
CA ARG A 389 10.73 -1.93 -21.42
C ARG A 389 9.58 -1.08 -20.87
N ASP A 390 8.61 -1.70 -20.19
CA ASP A 390 7.53 -0.96 -19.54
C ASP A 390 8.04 -0.08 -18.38
N VAL A 391 8.97 -0.60 -17.58
CA VAL A 391 9.65 0.17 -16.52
C VAL A 391 10.40 1.36 -17.12
N GLU A 392 11.21 1.14 -18.16
CA GLU A 392 11.98 2.19 -18.84
C GLU A 392 11.07 3.25 -19.46
N SER A 393 9.96 2.85 -20.09
CA SER A 393 8.95 3.77 -20.63
C SER A 393 8.39 4.66 -19.53
N LEU A 394 7.94 4.08 -18.41
CA LEU A 394 7.34 4.84 -17.31
C LEU A 394 8.36 5.80 -16.67
N GLU A 395 9.58 5.33 -16.40
CA GLU A 395 10.65 6.17 -15.84
C GLU A 395 11.02 7.33 -16.77
N ALA A 396 11.05 7.09 -18.09
CA ALA A 396 11.28 8.13 -19.07
C ALA A 396 10.15 9.18 -19.09
N GLU A 397 8.89 8.75 -18.99
CA GLU A 397 7.72 9.63 -18.92
C GLU A 397 7.77 10.56 -17.70
N ILE A 398 8.28 10.09 -16.56
CA ILE A 398 8.27 10.86 -15.30
C ILE A 398 9.59 11.50 -14.91
N LYS A 399 10.68 11.32 -15.66
CA LYS A 399 12.03 11.75 -15.25
C LYS A 399 12.07 13.20 -14.74
N ALA A 400 11.57 14.15 -15.54
CA ALA A 400 11.57 15.57 -15.18
C ALA A 400 10.65 15.92 -13.99
N PRO A 401 9.36 15.51 -13.94
CA PRO A 401 8.53 15.79 -12.77
C PRO A 401 8.97 15.03 -11.50
N PHE A 402 9.64 13.88 -11.62
CA PHE A 402 10.21 13.15 -10.49
C PHE A 402 11.36 13.93 -9.83
N GLU A 403 12.24 14.56 -10.61
CA GLU A 403 13.29 15.46 -10.09
C GLU A 403 12.68 16.68 -9.38
N ARG A 404 11.62 17.27 -9.95
CA ARG A 404 10.89 18.38 -9.33
C ARG A 404 10.17 17.96 -8.05
N ASP A 405 9.62 16.75 -7.99
CA ASP A 405 9.02 16.19 -6.77
C ASP A 405 10.00 16.18 -5.60
N ALA A 406 11.21 15.66 -5.84
CA ALA A 406 12.28 15.62 -4.84
C ALA A 406 12.70 17.03 -4.38
N GLN A 407 12.78 17.99 -5.31
CA GLN A 407 13.10 19.38 -4.96
C GLN A 407 11.96 20.03 -4.17
N ALA A 408 10.71 19.80 -4.55
CA ALA A 408 9.55 20.35 -3.87
C ALA A 408 9.43 19.81 -2.43
N ALA A 409 9.73 18.53 -2.21
CA ALA A 409 9.80 17.94 -0.87
C ALA A 409 10.85 18.63 0.03
N LYS A 410 12.03 18.95 -0.51
CA LYS A 410 13.08 19.71 0.22
C LYS A 410 12.62 21.13 0.57
N VAL A 411 11.97 21.83 -0.38
CA VAL A 411 11.44 23.20 -0.16
C VAL A 411 10.38 23.22 0.92
N ARG A 412 9.46 22.25 0.92
CA ARG A 412 8.42 22.10 1.96
C ARG A 412 8.96 21.60 3.30
N LYS A 413 10.24 21.22 3.37
CA LYS A 413 10.85 20.55 4.53
C LYS A 413 10.00 19.36 4.99
N ASP A 414 9.50 18.60 4.01
CA ASP A 414 8.73 17.39 4.30
C ASP A 414 9.57 16.50 5.25
N GLY A 415 8.95 15.94 6.29
CA GLY A 415 9.60 14.89 7.06
C GLY A 415 9.95 13.70 6.16
N ILE A 416 10.78 12.77 6.62
CA ILE A 416 11.15 11.59 5.81
C ILE A 416 9.87 10.88 5.35
N ALA A 417 9.56 11.00 4.05
CA ALA A 417 8.40 10.36 3.43
C ALA A 417 8.57 8.85 3.58
N GLY A 418 7.51 8.15 4.03
CA GLY A 418 7.64 6.73 4.34
C GLY A 418 8.11 6.42 5.77
N PHE A 419 7.95 7.34 6.72
CA PHE A 419 8.06 7.02 8.15
C PHE A 419 6.71 6.68 8.80
N GLY A 420 5.81 6.09 7.99
CA GLY A 420 4.59 5.48 8.50
C GLY A 420 4.77 4.01 8.83
N PRO A 421 3.71 3.41 9.37
CA PRO A 421 3.77 2.11 10.02
C PRO A 421 4.29 0.96 9.17
N PHE A 422 4.14 1.05 7.85
CA PHE A 422 4.52 -0.04 6.95
C PHE A 422 5.82 0.22 6.21
N VAL A 423 6.15 1.49 5.92
CA VAL A 423 7.40 1.85 5.26
C VAL A 423 8.58 1.86 6.24
N MET A 424 8.32 2.05 7.54
CA MET A 424 9.26 1.78 8.63
C MET A 424 9.75 0.33 8.71
N LEU A 425 9.00 -0.59 8.10
CA LEU A 425 9.29 -2.02 8.11
C LEU A 425 10.10 -2.46 6.89
N GLY A 426 10.45 -1.53 5.99
CA GLY A 426 11.38 -1.76 4.89
C GLY A 426 11.06 -1.02 3.58
N GLN A 427 12.15 -0.73 2.87
CA GLN A 427 12.26 -0.60 1.42
C GLN A 427 11.42 -1.55 0.55
N PRO A 428 10.79 -1.22 -0.60
CA PRO A 428 10.69 -2.22 -1.67
C PRO A 428 12.04 -2.40 -2.40
N PRO A 429 12.25 -3.49 -3.15
CA PRO A 429 13.44 -3.64 -4.00
C PRO A 429 13.35 -2.67 -5.20
N ASP A 430 14.47 -2.32 -5.83
CA ASP A 430 14.40 -1.63 -7.14
C ASP A 430 13.57 -2.45 -8.16
N LEU A 431 12.85 -1.77 -9.08
CA LEU A 431 11.99 -2.45 -10.04
C LEU A 431 12.76 -3.39 -10.96
N ARG A 432 13.99 -3.06 -11.38
CA ARG A 432 14.81 -3.94 -12.22
C ARG A 432 15.26 -5.17 -11.45
N THR A 433 15.70 -4.97 -10.20
CA THR A 433 16.03 -6.08 -9.28
C THR A 433 14.82 -7.00 -9.07
N PHE A 434 13.63 -6.43 -8.87
CA PHE A 434 12.39 -7.21 -8.77
C PHE A 434 12.16 -8.04 -10.04
N VAL A 435 12.20 -7.42 -11.22
CA VAL A 435 11.95 -8.11 -12.49
C VAL A 435 12.94 -9.26 -12.70
N ASP A 436 14.23 -9.02 -12.43
CA ASP A 436 15.27 -10.04 -12.58
C ASP A 436 15.08 -11.24 -11.67
N ARG A 437 14.81 -11.00 -10.39
CA ARG A 437 14.60 -12.07 -9.41
C ARG A 437 13.28 -12.78 -9.61
N ARG A 438 12.22 -12.02 -9.87
CA ARG A 438 10.88 -12.58 -10.07
C ARG A 438 10.83 -13.47 -11.31
N THR A 439 11.45 -13.05 -12.41
CA THR A 439 11.52 -13.88 -13.63
C THR A 439 12.24 -15.20 -13.34
N LYS A 440 13.36 -15.18 -12.61
CA LYS A 440 14.10 -16.40 -12.23
C LYS A 440 13.27 -17.32 -11.33
N SER A 441 12.61 -16.75 -10.31
CA SER A 441 11.72 -17.50 -9.42
C SER A 441 10.58 -18.16 -10.20
N VAL A 442 9.88 -17.41 -11.06
CA VAL A 442 8.80 -17.94 -11.88
C VAL A 442 9.30 -19.04 -12.81
N ALA A 443 10.44 -18.84 -13.49
CA ALA A 443 11.01 -19.86 -14.37
C ALA A 443 11.31 -21.17 -13.61
N ALA A 444 11.88 -21.08 -12.40
CA ALA A 444 12.14 -22.23 -11.55
C ALA A 444 10.85 -22.94 -11.10
N GLN A 445 9.80 -22.16 -10.77
CA GLN A 445 8.50 -22.72 -10.39
C GLN A 445 7.81 -23.42 -11.57
N LEU A 446 7.83 -22.82 -12.77
CA LEU A 446 7.27 -23.42 -13.99
C LEU A 446 8.05 -24.67 -14.46
N ALA A 447 9.34 -24.75 -14.15
CA ALA A 447 10.17 -25.93 -14.40
C ALA A 447 10.00 -27.03 -13.32
N GLY A 448 9.27 -26.75 -12.24
CA GLY A 448 9.10 -27.67 -11.11
C GLY A 448 10.33 -27.83 -10.22
N THR A 449 11.36 -26.97 -10.39
CA THR A 449 12.58 -26.99 -9.56
C THR A 449 12.46 -26.15 -8.29
N SER A 450 11.37 -25.40 -8.13
CA SER A 450 11.00 -24.68 -6.92
C SER A 450 9.48 -24.70 -6.74
N GLN A 451 9.00 -24.60 -5.50
CA GLN A 451 7.57 -24.39 -5.19
C GLN A 451 7.25 -22.90 -4.92
N GLY A 452 8.28 -22.06 -4.91
CA GLY A 452 8.22 -20.70 -4.39
C GLY A 452 7.96 -20.65 -2.89
N HIS A 453 7.83 -19.43 -2.38
CA HIS A 453 7.55 -19.14 -0.99
C HIS A 453 6.04 -18.89 -0.79
N ILE A 454 5.42 -19.64 0.11
CA ILE A 454 4.05 -19.31 0.56
C ILE A 454 4.17 -18.14 1.55
N PRO A 455 3.47 -17.01 1.34
CA PRO A 455 3.56 -15.86 2.23
C PRO A 455 3.25 -16.23 3.68
N THR A 456 4.17 -15.88 4.59
CA THR A 456 3.97 -16.00 6.04
C THR A 456 3.85 -14.61 6.64
N GLY A 457 2.73 -14.31 7.32
CA GLY A 457 2.47 -13.00 7.93
C GLY A 457 1.02 -12.54 7.85
N GLY A 458 0.76 -11.31 8.27
CA GLY A 458 -0.57 -10.68 8.29
C GLY A 458 -0.94 -10.05 9.64
N PHE A 459 -2.18 -9.58 9.76
CA PHE A 459 -2.71 -9.03 11.02
C PHE A 459 -3.39 -10.15 11.84
N GLY A 460 -2.91 -10.41 13.06
CA GLY A 460 -3.52 -11.38 13.98
C GLY A 460 -2.61 -11.79 15.16
N PRO A 461 -3.16 -12.41 16.22
CA PRO A 461 -2.37 -12.92 17.34
C PRO A 461 -1.33 -13.95 16.85
N GLY A 462 -0.04 -13.73 17.17
CA GLY A 462 1.06 -14.59 16.72
C GLY A 462 1.61 -14.31 15.32
N ALA A 463 0.98 -13.40 14.55
CA ALA A 463 1.44 -13.02 13.20
C ALA A 463 2.51 -11.91 13.20
N PHE A 464 2.77 -11.28 14.34
CA PHE A 464 3.75 -10.21 14.48
C PHE A 464 5.06 -10.75 15.10
N LYS A 465 6.09 -10.99 14.28
CA LYS A 465 7.46 -11.23 14.78
C LYS A 465 8.32 -10.05 14.41
N LEU A 466 8.93 -9.39 15.40
CA LEU A 466 9.83 -8.25 15.18
C LEU A 466 10.90 -8.55 14.12
N VAL A 467 11.39 -9.79 14.08
CA VAL A 467 12.43 -10.25 13.15
C VAL A 467 11.96 -10.34 11.70
N ASP A 468 10.67 -10.61 11.45
CA ASP A 468 10.10 -10.57 10.10
C ASP A 468 10.24 -9.18 9.48
N PHE A 469 10.29 -8.15 10.32
CA PHE A 469 10.39 -6.75 9.90
C PHE A 469 11.81 -6.19 9.91
N LEU A 470 12.65 -6.63 10.84
CA LEU A 470 14.02 -6.11 10.98
C LEU A 470 15.01 -6.79 10.04
N SER A 471 14.80 -8.06 9.70
CA SER A 471 15.78 -8.88 8.96
C SER A 471 16.20 -8.28 7.63
N GLY A 472 15.25 -7.94 6.76
CA GLY A 472 15.55 -7.31 5.47
C GLY A 472 16.28 -5.97 5.61
N PRO A 473 15.68 -4.96 6.28
CA PRO A 473 16.29 -3.64 6.42
C PRO A 473 17.64 -3.64 7.14
N MET A 474 17.81 -4.45 8.20
CA MET A 474 19.10 -4.55 8.89
C MET A 474 20.14 -5.26 8.04
N LEU A 475 19.76 -6.27 7.25
CA LEU A 475 20.71 -6.91 6.33
C LEU A 475 21.21 -5.90 5.31
N GLU A 476 20.31 -5.13 4.69
CA GLU A 476 20.67 -4.10 3.70
C GLU A 476 21.53 -2.95 4.26
N ASP A 477 21.35 -2.59 5.53
CA ASP A 477 22.14 -1.53 6.18
C ASP A 477 23.54 -2.01 6.59
N LEU A 478 23.66 -3.31 6.94
CA LEU A 478 24.90 -3.91 7.38
C LEU A 478 25.75 -4.47 6.22
N ASP A 479 25.10 -4.97 5.16
CA ASP A 479 25.71 -5.44 3.91
C ASP A 479 26.25 -4.25 3.11
N ALA A 480 27.52 -3.94 3.33
CA ALA A 480 28.17 -2.74 2.83
C ALA A 480 28.56 -2.88 1.35
N ASP A 481 28.91 -4.09 0.91
CA ASP A 481 29.26 -4.38 -0.48
C ASP A 481 28.05 -4.71 -1.37
N ARG A 482 26.87 -4.85 -0.75
CA ARG A 482 25.57 -5.13 -1.39
C ARG A 482 25.55 -6.45 -2.13
N ASN A 483 26.25 -7.45 -1.62
CA ASN A 483 26.28 -8.80 -2.18
C ASN A 483 25.12 -9.69 -1.69
N GLU A 484 24.23 -9.16 -0.84
CA GLU A 484 23.09 -9.79 -0.18
C GLU A 484 23.43 -10.89 0.84
N ARG A 485 24.69 -10.90 1.29
CA ARG A 485 25.21 -11.74 2.37
C ARG A 485 25.86 -10.84 3.38
N LEU A 486 25.82 -11.26 4.64
CA LEU A 486 26.48 -10.54 5.72
C LEU A 486 27.78 -11.24 6.09
N SER A 487 28.91 -10.63 5.74
CA SER A 487 30.21 -11.12 6.18
C SER A 487 30.39 -10.91 7.69
N ARG A 488 31.30 -11.69 8.29
CA ARG A 488 31.68 -11.51 9.70
C ARG A 488 32.14 -10.09 9.98
N ALA A 489 32.94 -9.50 9.09
CA ALA A 489 33.48 -8.16 9.26
C ALA A 489 32.36 -7.09 9.28
N GLU A 490 31.38 -7.21 8.39
CA GLU A 490 30.22 -6.30 8.32
C GLU A 490 29.35 -6.40 9.58
N TRP A 491 29.08 -7.62 10.05
CA TRP A 491 28.34 -7.82 11.29
C TRP A 491 29.05 -7.23 12.51
N LEU A 492 30.37 -7.44 12.62
CA LEU A 492 31.16 -6.98 13.76
C LEU A 492 31.45 -5.47 13.75
N ALA A 493 31.09 -4.76 12.69
CA ALA A 493 31.10 -3.28 12.69
C ALA A 493 29.93 -2.68 13.49
N ALA A 494 28.83 -3.42 13.68
CA ALA A 494 27.63 -2.91 14.35
C ALA A 494 27.81 -2.62 15.87
N PRO A 495 28.48 -3.47 16.66
CA PRO A 495 28.76 -3.20 18.08
C PRO A 495 29.49 -1.88 18.32
N GLN A 496 30.50 -1.57 17.48
CA GLN A 496 31.25 -0.32 17.58
C GLN A 496 30.34 0.90 17.40
N ARG A 497 29.56 0.92 16.32
CA ARG A 497 28.60 2.01 16.03
C ARG A 497 27.57 2.19 17.15
N LEU A 498 27.09 1.07 17.71
CA LEU A 498 26.14 1.09 18.82
C LEU A 498 26.77 1.64 20.10
N PHE A 499 27.97 1.20 20.44
CA PHE A 499 28.68 1.65 21.63
C PHE A 499 28.98 3.16 21.56
N GLU A 500 29.52 3.64 20.44
CA GLU A 500 29.76 5.08 20.20
C GLU A 500 28.48 5.93 20.30
N ALA A 501 27.34 5.39 19.85
CA ALA A 501 26.05 6.07 19.97
C ALA A 501 25.51 6.08 21.42
N SER A 502 25.95 5.13 22.26
CA SER A 502 25.47 4.87 23.62
C SER A 502 26.31 5.51 24.72
N ASP A 503 27.63 5.55 24.55
CA ASP A 503 28.62 6.06 25.51
C ASP A 503 28.89 7.56 25.28
N LYS A 504 27.90 8.40 25.58
CA LYS A 504 28.00 9.86 25.35
C LYS A 504 28.73 10.61 26.46
N ASP A 505 28.90 9.95 27.59
CA ASP A 505 29.63 10.41 28.78
C ASP A 505 31.10 9.97 28.79
N ASP A 506 31.52 9.14 27.83
CA ASP A 506 32.91 8.66 27.65
C ASP A 506 33.41 7.91 28.90
N GLU A 507 32.51 7.13 29.52
CA GLU A 507 32.79 6.36 30.74
C GLU A 507 33.38 4.97 30.44
N GLY A 508 33.43 4.57 29.17
CA GLY A 508 33.94 3.26 28.73
C GLY A 508 33.01 2.09 29.06
N GLN A 509 31.82 2.37 29.61
CA GLN A 509 30.80 1.40 29.98
C GLN A 509 29.40 2.01 29.84
N VAL A 510 28.45 1.28 29.28
CA VAL A 510 27.07 1.77 29.10
C VAL A 510 26.06 0.93 29.84
N ASN A 511 25.15 1.57 30.58
CA ASN A 511 24.01 0.88 31.19
C ASN A 511 22.83 0.75 30.21
N LEU A 512 21.78 0.00 30.57
CA LEU A 512 20.60 -0.22 29.71
C LEU A 512 19.95 1.09 29.22
N LYS A 513 19.98 2.17 30.02
CA LYS A 513 19.42 3.47 29.63
C LYS A 513 20.29 4.16 28.57
N GLY A 514 21.62 4.12 28.72
CA GLY A 514 22.58 4.57 27.71
C GLY A 514 22.44 3.78 26.41
N LEU A 515 22.35 2.45 26.52
CA LEU A 515 22.12 1.57 25.36
C LEU A 515 20.79 1.91 24.65
N THR A 516 19.70 2.10 25.41
CA THR A 516 18.39 2.52 24.87
C THR A 516 18.48 3.83 24.10
N LYS A 517 19.24 4.81 24.60
CA LYS A 517 19.45 6.09 23.91
C LYS A 517 20.29 5.93 22.64
N GLY A 518 21.34 5.11 22.67
CA GLY A 518 22.17 4.86 21.49
C GLY A 518 21.42 4.13 20.39
N VAL A 519 20.63 3.10 20.72
CA VAL A 519 19.71 2.47 19.75
C VAL A 519 18.73 3.51 19.19
N ASN A 520 18.13 4.36 20.02
CA ASN A 520 17.27 5.43 19.55
C ASN A 520 18.03 6.54 18.78
N THR A 521 19.36 6.59 18.80
CA THR A 521 20.15 7.54 18.01
C THR A 521 20.46 6.96 16.63
N LEU A 522 20.79 5.67 16.57
CA LEU A 522 20.99 4.94 15.31
C LEU A 522 19.68 4.68 14.56
N PHE A 523 18.59 4.52 15.31
CA PHE A 523 17.23 4.42 14.81
C PHE A 523 16.41 5.61 15.35
N PRO A 524 16.72 6.83 14.88
CA PRO A 524 16.10 8.05 15.39
C PRO A 524 14.60 8.01 15.25
N ARG A 525 13.91 8.50 16.30
CA ARG A 525 12.52 8.92 16.12
C ARG A 525 12.51 10.04 15.09
N PRO A 526 11.56 10.07 14.15
CA PRO A 526 11.63 11.02 13.06
C PRO A 526 11.23 12.38 13.59
N THR A 527 11.82 13.43 13.04
CA THR A 527 11.51 14.83 13.37
C THR A 527 10.05 15.15 13.11
N GLU A 528 9.45 15.91 14.02
CA GLU A 528 8.06 16.37 13.96
C GLU A 528 7.93 17.32 12.76
N GLY A 529 7.16 16.93 11.74
CA GLY A 529 6.72 17.88 10.71
C GLY A 529 5.86 18.96 11.36
N GLU A 530 5.85 20.18 10.80
CA GLU A 530 5.06 21.29 11.32
C GLU A 530 3.59 20.87 11.53
N GLY A 531 3.16 20.82 12.80
CA GLY A 531 1.78 20.55 13.20
C GLY A 531 1.46 19.17 13.82
N GLY A 532 2.43 18.27 13.98
CA GLY A 532 2.24 17.01 14.70
C GLY A 532 2.33 17.18 16.23
N GLN A 533 1.33 16.74 17.00
CA GLN A 533 1.49 16.65 18.46
C GLN A 533 2.39 15.46 18.85
N PRO A 534 3.17 15.56 19.95
CA PRO A 534 4.00 14.47 20.43
C PRO A 534 3.18 13.22 20.76
N GLY A 535 3.52 12.09 20.14
CA GLY A 535 2.98 10.79 20.53
C GLY A 535 3.43 10.39 21.95
N PRO A 536 2.67 9.56 22.67
CA PRO A 536 3.01 9.17 24.04
C PRO A 536 4.41 8.53 24.13
N GLN A 537 5.19 8.98 25.11
CA GLN A 537 6.52 8.46 25.39
C GLN A 537 6.46 6.98 25.78
N GLY A 538 7.11 6.11 25.00
CA GLY A 538 7.49 4.76 25.43
C GLY A 538 6.91 3.59 24.62
N ALA A 539 5.87 3.78 23.81
CA ALA A 539 5.17 2.62 23.22
C ALA A 539 5.72 2.11 21.86
N PHE A 540 6.56 2.86 21.13
CA PHE A 540 7.00 2.49 19.77
C PHE A 540 8.37 3.07 19.37
N SER A 541 9.41 2.93 20.20
CA SER A 541 10.78 3.32 19.78
C SER A 541 11.73 2.13 19.76
N ALA A 542 12.63 2.07 18.77
CA ALA A 542 13.58 0.97 18.58
C ALA A 542 14.34 0.62 19.86
N GLY A 543 14.81 1.62 20.61
CA GLY A 543 15.49 1.41 21.90
C GLY A 543 14.63 0.74 22.96
N GLY A 544 13.31 0.93 22.93
CA GLY A 544 12.39 0.30 23.88
C GLY A 544 12.24 -1.22 23.67
N TYR A 545 12.52 -1.71 22.46
CA TYR A 545 12.37 -3.14 22.12
C TYR A 545 13.71 -3.85 21.92
N MET A 546 14.72 -3.18 21.39
CA MET A 546 15.99 -3.82 21.02
C MET A 546 17.05 -3.75 22.13
N ALA A 547 17.04 -2.70 22.96
CA ALA A 547 18.14 -2.49 23.91
C ALA A 547 18.21 -3.56 25.00
N ALA A 548 17.07 -3.98 25.57
CA ALA A 548 17.08 -4.97 26.65
C ALA A 548 17.58 -6.37 26.21
N PRO A 549 17.15 -6.93 25.06
CA PRO A 549 17.72 -8.18 24.55
C PRO A 549 19.22 -8.10 24.24
N ILE A 550 19.68 -7.01 23.63
CA ILE A 550 21.11 -6.77 23.35
C ILE A 550 21.89 -6.71 24.67
N PHE A 551 21.43 -5.89 25.62
CA PHE A 551 22.04 -5.70 26.92
C PHE A 551 22.18 -7.03 27.68
N LYS A 552 21.08 -7.79 27.79
CA LYS A 552 21.06 -9.08 28.51
C LYS A 552 22.06 -10.09 27.94
N ARG A 553 22.36 -10.02 26.65
CA ARG A 553 23.30 -10.93 26.00
C ARG A 553 24.75 -10.46 26.11
N ALA A 554 24.97 -9.16 26.17
CA ALA A 554 26.29 -8.56 26.29
C ALA A 554 26.80 -8.48 27.73
N ASP A 555 25.93 -8.19 28.71
CA ASP A 555 26.24 -8.13 30.15
C ASP A 555 26.53 -9.55 30.71
N ALA A 556 27.72 -10.05 30.39
CA ALA A 556 28.12 -11.43 30.65
C ALA A 556 28.49 -11.64 32.12
N ASP A 557 29.10 -10.64 32.75
CA ASP A 557 29.50 -10.66 34.16
C ASP A 557 28.38 -10.22 35.12
N LYS A 558 27.27 -9.67 34.58
CA LYS A 558 26.07 -9.23 35.30
C LYS A 558 26.34 -8.06 36.25
N ASP A 559 27.28 -7.18 35.89
CA ASP A 559 27.60 -5.97 36.65
C ASP A 559 26.57 -4.83 36.41
N GLY A 560 25.65 -5.01 35.46
CA GLY A 560 24.61 -4.03 35.14
C GLY A 560 25.10 -2.92 34.20
N LYS A 561 26.25 -3.12 33.55
CA LYS A 561 26.82 -2.31 32.47
C LYS A 561 27.32 -3.22 31.34
N VAL A 562 27.67 -2.63 30.21
CA VAL A 562 28.33 -3.34 29.12
C VAL A 562 29.48 -2.50 28.56
N THR A 563 30.62 -3.15 28.35
CA THR A 563 31.79 -2.59 27.64
C THR A 563 31.68 -2.86 26.14
N LEU A 564 32.49 -2.17 25.34
CA LEU A 564 32.64 -2.46 23.91
C LEU A 564 33.08 -3.92 23.69
N SER A 565 34.04 -4.41 24.47
CA SER A 565 34.56 -5.79 24.38
C SER A 565 33.45 -6.83 24.58
N GLU A 566 32.56 -6.60 25.53
CA GLU A 566 31.41 -7.47 25.79
C GLU A 566 30.37 -7.45 24.67
N LEU A 567 30.08 -6.26 24.11
CA LEU A 567 29.21 -6.15 22.94
C LEU A 567 29.78 -6.87 21.72
N VAL A 568 31.09 -6.73 21.47
CA VAL A 568 31.79 -7.43 20.38
C VAL A 568 31.75 -8.94 20.60
N ALA A 569 32.10 -9.43 21.80
CA ALA A 569 32.06 -10.86 22.12
C ALA A 569 30.65 -11.46 21.99
N ALA A 570 29.61 -10.73 22.40
CA ALA A 570 28.23 -11.14 22.23
C ALA A 570 27.81 -11.22 20.75
N ALA A 571 28.29 -10.29 19.93
CA ALA A 571 28.06 -10.28 18.49
C ALA A 571 28.80 -11.43 17.77
N GLU A 572 30.07 -11.70 18.12
CA GLU A 572 30.82 -12.86 17.61
C GLU A 572 30.10 -14.17 17.91
N ALA A 573 29.66 -14.36 19.15
CA ALA A 573 28.93 -15.56 19.57
C ALA A 573 27.58 -15.73 18.84
N LEU A 574 26.92 -14.63 18.43
CA LEU A 574 25.71 -14.68 17.60
C LEU A 574 26.02 -15.09 16.16
N PHE A 575 27.10 -14.54 15.59
CA PHE A 575 27.52 -14.89 14.24
C PHE A 575 27.88 -16.37 14.14
N ASP A 576 28.68 -16.88 15.08
CA ASP A 576 29.08 -18.29 15.14
C ASP A 576 27.89 -19.24 15.27
N LEU A 577 26.84 -18.82 15.99
CA LEU A 577 25.61 -19.61 16.13
C LEU A 577 24.86 -19.72 14.80
N ALA A 578 24.92 -18.68 13.96
CA ALA A 578 24.23 -18.61 12.68
C ALA A 578 25.04 -19.22 11.54
N ASP A 579 26.37 -19.04 11.54
CA ASP A 579 27.31 -19.59 10.55
C ASP A 579 27.66 -21.06 10.84
N LYS A 580 26.64 -21.91 10.93
CA LYS A 580 26.82 -23.34 11.26
C LYS A 580 27.71 -24.09 10.29
N GLN A 581 27.79 -23.61 9.04
CA GLN A 581 28.57 -24.20 7.97
C GLN A 581 29.99 -23.62 7.88
N LYS A 582 30.32 -22.62 8.70
CA LYS A 582 31.62 -21.92 8.70
C LYS A 582 32.00 -21.34 7.34
N MET A 583 31.02 -20.78 6.67
CA MET A 583 31.18 -20.15 5.35
C MET A 583 31.81 -18.75 5.46
N GLY A 584 31.81 -18.15 6.65
CA GLY A 584 32.34 -16.81 6.90
C GLY A 584 31.36 -15.67 6.56
N GLU A 585 30.21 -16.02 6.01
CA GLU A 585 29.14 -15.12 5.58
C GLU A 585 27.77 -15.74 5.88
N LEU A 586 26.79 -14.90 6.20
CA LEU A 586 25.40 -15.31 6.43
C LEU A 586 24.54 -14.91 5.24
N ASP A 587 23.86 -15.88 4.63
CA ASP A 587 22.73 -15.55 3.77
C ASP A 587 21.53 -15.06 4.61
N GLU A 588 20.51 -14.52 3.94
CA GLU A 588 19.35 -13.96 4.62
C GLU A 588 18.62 -14.97 5.53
N PRO A 589 18.40 -16.25 5.17
CA PRO A 589 17.87 -17.24 6.11
C PRO A 589 18.74 -17.41 7.37
N ALA A 590 20.06 -17.47 7.23
CA ALA A 590 20.98 -17.57 8.36
C ALA A 590 20.94 -16.29 9.21
N PHE A 591 20.90 -15.10 8.58
CA PHE A 591 20.77 -13.81 9.27
C PHE A 591 19.42 -13.64 9.98
N TYR A 592 18.32 -14.07 9.36
CA TYR A 592 17.00 -14.11 9.98
C TYR A 592 17.01 -14.98 11.24
N ASN A 593 17.67 -16.15 11.18
CA ASN A 593 17.82 -17.03 12.33
C ASN A 593 18.68 -16.40 13.42
N LEU A 594 19.75 -15.68 13.04
CA LEU A 594 20.57 -14.90 13.96
C LEU A 594 19.71 -13.88 14.72
N LEU A 595 18.92 -13.08 14.00
CA LEU A 595 18.04 -12.09 14.61
C LEU A 595 16.92 -12.74 15.44
N THR A 596 16.44 -13.91 15.06
CA THR A 596 15.47 -14.69 15.86
C THR A 596 16.08 -15.16 17.18
N ALA A 597 17.37 -15.50 17.20
CA ALA A 597 18.07 -15.83 18.43
C ALA A 597 18.28 -14.60 19.32
N LEU A 598 18.50 -13.42 18.73
CA LEU A 598 18.67 -12.15 19.45
C LEU A 598 17.33 -11.57 19.95
N PHE A 599 16.27 -11.67 19.15
CA PHE A 599 14.93 -11.15 19.42
C PHE A 599 13.90 -12.27 19.34
N PRO A 600 13.90 -13.24 20.28
CA PRO A 600 12.94 -14.33 20.27
C PRO A 600 11.51 -13.79 20.35
N PRO A 601 10.53 -14.48 19.72
CA PRO A 601 9.15 -14.02 19.70
C PRO A 601 8.64 -13.79 21.12
N SER A 602 8.23 -12.55 21.39
CA SER A 602 7.61 -12.18 22.65
C SER A 602 6.23 -12.86 22.75
N ASN A 603 5.76 -13.20 23.95
CA ASN A 603 4.37 -13.61 24.22
C ASN A 603 3.38 -12.43 24.04
N PHE A 604 3.42 -11.77 22.89
CA PHE A 604 2.52 -10.69 22.54
C PHE A 604 1.20 -11.28 22.06
N GLY A 605 0.11 -11.03 22.78
CA GLY A 605 -1.24 -11.45 22.41
C GLY A 605 -1.82 -12.65 23.19
N GLN A 606 -1.14 -13.21 24.19
CA GLN A 606 -1.88 -13.92 25.24
C GLN A 606 -2.56 -12.88 26.12
N PRO A 607 -3.86 -13.04 26.44
CA PRO A 607 -4.47 -12.19 27.46
C PRO A 607 -3.60 -12.31 28.71
N LEU A 608 -3.27 -11.16 29.31
CA LEU A 608 -2.62 -11.12 30.62
C LEU A 608 -3.37 -12.12 31.52
N ARG A 609 -2.73 -13.25 31.85
CA ARG A 609 -3.24 -14.11 32.91
C ARG A 609 -3.30 -13.21 34.13
N ARG A 610 -4.51 -12.87 34.58
CA ARG A 610 -4.69 -12.24 35.89
C ARG A 610 -3.90 -13.10 36.89
N PRO A 611 -3.11 -12.48 37.78
CA PRO A 611 -2.52 -13.21 38.89
C PRO A 611 -3.62 -14.02 39.57
N ALA A 612 -3.37 -15.30 39.85
CA ALA A 612 -4.28 -16.10 40.65
C ALA A 612 -4.31 -15.47 42.06
N GLY A 613 -5.36 -14.71 42.35
CA GLY A 613 -5.57 -14.04 43.62
C GLY A 613 -6.98 -13.46 43.69
N ASP A 614 -7.71 -13.90 44.70
CA ASP A 614 -9.04 -13.49 45.17
C ASP A 614 -10.26 -13.92 44.34
N LYS A 615 -10.69 -15.15 44.63
CA LYS A 615 -12.03 -15.68 44.35
C LYS A 615 -13.08 -15.39 45.46
N ASP A 616 -12.78 -14.57 46.47
CA ASP A 616 -13.64 -14.44 47.66
C ASP A 616 -14.23 -13.04 47.90
N ALA A 617 -14.63 -12.30 46.86
CA ALA A 617 -15.23 -10.96 47.03
C ALA A 617 -16.40 -10.64 46.10
N ALA A 618 -17.21 -11.62 45.70
CA ALA A 618 -18.45 -11.39 44.93
C ALA A 618 -19.68 -12.14 45.47
N GLU A 619 -19.68 -12.52 46.75
CA GLU A 619 -20.90 -12.83 47.51
C GLU A 619 -20.98 -11.89 48.70
N LYS A 620 -21.49 -10.67 48.46
CA LYS A 620 -22.15 -9.77 49.42
C LYS A 620 -22.30 -8.39 48.79
N LYS A 621 -23.43 -8.16 48.12
CA LYS A 621 -24.29 -6.95 48.19
C LYS A 621 -25.20 -6.87 46.97
N ALA A 622 -26.45 -7.27 47.19
CA ALA A 622 -27.72 -6.83 46.58
C ALA A 622 -28.69 -8.04 46.67
N ASP A 623 -29.26 -8.37 47.83
CA ASP A 623 -30.43 -7.71 48.47
C ASP A 623 -30.69 -6.23 48.18
#